data_AF-A0A8X6SBM4-F1
#
_entry.id   AF-A0A8X6SBM4-F1
#
_cell.length_a   1.000
_cell.length_b   1.000
_cell.length_c   1.000
_cell.angle_alpha   90.00
_cell.angle_beta   90.00
_cell.angle_gamma   90.00
#
_symmetry.space_group_name_H-M   'P 1'
#
loop_
_entity.id
_entity.type
_entity.pdbx_description
1 polymer ?
#
loop_
_entity_poly.entity_id
_entity_poly.type
_entity_poly.pdbx_seq_one_letter_code
_entity_poly.pdbx_strand_id
1 'polypeptide(L)'
;MEIMTAATFELRCWAHTGVQDQESQNVLGLNWDTETDELYCISPETDIEFNENISKRKLLSIVNKDWRFVPGDLNPADLPSRSCDWSQLCQSQWWEGPKWLYETPECWPYTEITLPQEAC
;
A
#
# COMPACT_ATOMS: atom_id res chain seq x y z
N MET A 1 -3.11 18.38 23.96
CA MET A 1 -2.69 17.03 24.42
C MET A 1 -3.15 16.70 25.85
N GLU A 2 -3.28 17.67 26.76
CA GLU A 2 -3.66 17.44 28.18
C GLU A 2 -4.96 16.66 28.42
N ILE A 3 -6.01 16.89 27.63
CA ILE A 3 -7.33 16.26 27.84
C ILE A 3 -7.26 14.74 27.61
N MET A 4 -6.47 14.29 26.64
CA MET A 4 -6.34 12.85 26.32
C MET A 4 -5.44 12.14 27.33
N THR A 5 -4.39 12.80 27.82
CA THR A 5 -3.53 12.28 28.90
C THR A 5 -4.30 12.11 30.20
N ALA A 6 -5.18 13.07 30.56
CA ALA A 6 -6.03 12.99 31.74
C ALA A 6 -7.04 11.84 31.69
N ALA A 7 -7.42 11.40 30.49
CA ALA A 7 -8.33 10.28 30.26
C ALA A 7 -7.64 8.91 30.24
N THR A 8 -6.34 8.82 30.59
CA THR A 8 -5.55 7.57 30.55
C THR A 8 -5.57 6.87 29.19
N PHE A 9 -5.80 7.61 28.11
CA PHE A 9 -5.59 7.11 26.76
C PHE A 9 -4.08 7.09 26.49
N GLU A 10 -3.43 5.96 26.75
CA GLU A 10 -2.06 5.71 26.30
C GLU A 10 -2.05 5.54 24.77
N LEU A 11 -1.85 6.65 24.08
CA LEU A 11 -1.55 6.66 22.65
C LEU A 11 -0.10 6.21 22.48
N ARG A 12 0.11 4.89 22.38
CA ARG A 12 1.41 4.22 22.23
C ARG A 12 2.30 4.85 21.14
N CYS A 13 3.02 5.90 21.47
CA CYS A 13 3.94 6.61 20.58
C CYS A 13 3.33 6.94 19.20
N TRP A 14 2.04 7.31 19.14
CA TRP A 14 1.41 7.70 17.86
C TRP A 14 2.07 8.99 17.38
N ALA A 15 2.71 8.93 16.21
CA ALA A 15 3.20 10.12 15.52
C ALA A 15 2.04 10.92 14.92
N HIS A 16 2.19 12.24 14.87
CA HIS A 16 1.21 13.15 14.28
C HIS A 16 1.92 14.23 13.44
N THR A 17 1.21 14.82 12.49
CA THR A 17 1.75 15.84 11.58
C THR A 17 2.33 17.03 12.36
N GLY A 18 3.56 17.44 12.04
CA GLY A 18 4.28 18.57 12.66
C GLY A 18 5.25 18.22 13.80
N VAL A 19 5.63 16.95 13.98
CA VAL A 19 6.67 16.53 14.96
C VAL A 19 8.04 16.63 14.31
N GLN A 20 8.94 17.40 14.92
CA GLN A 20 10.28 17.65 14.38
C GLN A 20 11.35 16.62 14.82
N ASP A 21 11.03 15.69 15.72
CA ASP A 21 12.02 14.81 16.39
C ASP A 21 11.68 13.30 16.35
N GLN A 22 11.08 12.79 15.27
CA GLN A 22 10.92 11.35 15.09
C GLN A 22 11.56 10.86 13.78
N GLU A 23 12.43 9.84 13.91
CA GLU A 23 12.91 9.02 12.81
C GLU A 23 11.71 8.56 11.95
N SER A 24 11.90 8.47 10.63
CA SER A 24 10.86 8.14 9.64
C SER A 24 9.86 7.11 10.16
N GLN A 25 8.59 7.48 10.22
CA GLN A 25 7.56 6.62 10.77
C GLN A 25 7.07 5.66 9.68
N ASN A 26 6.87 4.38 10.02
CA ASN A 26 6.31 3.42 9.09
C ASN A 26 4.81 3.24 9.34
N VAL A 27 3.99 3.50 8.33
CA VAL A 27 2.54 3.34 8.34
C VAL A 27 2.18 2.34 7.25
N LEU A 28 1.67 1.17 7.65
CA LEU A 28 1.26 0.11 6.71
C LEU A 28 2.37 -0.33 5.73
N GLY A 29 3.64 -0.29 6.15
CA GLY A 29 4.77 -0.61 5.28
C GLY A 29 5.32 0.57 4.48
N LEU A 30 4.66 1.73 4.53
CA LEU A 30 5.10 2.97 3.88
C LEU A 30 5.83 3.88 4.84
N ASN A 31 6.83 4.60 4.35
CA ASN A 31 7.45 5.66 5.12
C ASN A 31 6.53 6.88 5.10
N TRP A 32 6.37 7.53 6.25
CA TRP A 32 5.58 8.75 6.40
C TRP A 32 6.51 9.88 6.85
N ASP A 33 6.54 10.94 6.06
CA ASP A 33 7.09 12.22 6.45
C ASP A 33 6.04 12.97 7.28
N THR A 34 6.28 13.10 8.57
CA THR A 34 5.38 13.78 9.49
C THR A 34 5.39 15.30 9.34
N GLU A 35 6.39 15.90 8.70
CA GLU A 35 6.44 17.34 8.45
C GLU A 35 5.57 17.71 7.24
N THR A 36 5.74 17.00 6.12
CA THR A 36 5.01 17.28 4.88
C THR A 36 3.66 16.56 4.80
N ASP A 37 3.39 15.62 5.69
CA ASP A 37 2.23 14.72 5.66
C ASP A 37 2.22 13.80 4.42
N GLU A 38 3.41 13.42 3.93
CA GLU A 38 3.55 12.62 2.71
C GLU A 38 3.95 11.17 3.02
N LEU A 39 3.22 10.22 2.40
CA LEU A 39 3.60 8.81 2.39
C LEU A 39 4.46 8.49 1.16
N TYR A 40 5.57 7.78 1.37
CA TYR A 40 6.48 7.38 0.30
C TYR A 40 7.05 5.97 0.53
N CYS A 41 7.51 5.34 -0.54
CA CYS A 41 8.26 4.09 -0.49
C CYS A 41 9.59 4.25 -1.23
N ILE A 42 10.62 3.55 -0.78
CA ILE A 42 11.90 3.49 -1.48
C ILE A 42 11.92 2.18 -2.27
N SER A 43 11.90 2.27 -3.60
CA SER A 43 12.11 1.09 -4.45
C SER A 43 13.61 0.76 -4.52
N PRO A 44 14.03 -0.47 -4.19
CA PRO A 44 15.43 -0.86 -4.23
C PRO A 44 15.98 -1.04 -5.66
N GLU A 45 15.13 -1.14 -6.69
CA GLU A 45 15.52 -1.52 -8.05
C GLU A 45 15.41 -0.40 -9.11
N THR A 46 15.13 0.84 -8.70
CA THR A 46 14.91 1.92 -9.67
C THR A 46 16.18 2.70 -10.01
N ASP A 47 16.90 2.24 -11.04
CA ASP A 47 17.69 3.13 -11.92
C ASP A 47 16.72 3.93 -12.80
N ILE A 48 15.90 4.79 -12.17
CA ILE A 48 15.20 5.83 -12.92
C ILE A 48 16.22 6.95 -13.08
N GLU A 49 16.96 6.93 -14.19
CA GLU A 49 17.76 8.09 -14.57
C GLU A 49 16.84 9.31 -14.59
N PHE A 50 17.15 10.32 -13.78
CA PHE A 50 16.36 11.54 -13.55
C PHE A 50 16.02 12.35 -14.81
N ASN A 51 16.48 11.90 -15.98
CA ASN A 51 16.40 12.61 -17.25
C ASN A 51 15.53 11.91 -18.31
N GLU A 52 14.89 10.78 -17.99
CA GLU A 52 13.91 10.16 -18.88
C GLU A 52 12.50 10.70 -18.64
N ASN A 53 11.71 10.85 -19.71
CA ASN A 53 10.31 11.25 -19.58
C ASN A 53 9.49 10.07 -18.99
N ILE A 54 9.14 10.18 -17.71
CA ILE A 54 8.39 9.14 -16.99
C ILE A 54 6.91 9.22 -17.36
N SER A 55 6.45 8.27 -18.18
CA SER A 55 5.02 8.07 -18.39
C SER A 55 4.38 7.35 -17.21
N LYS A 56 3.07 7.58 -16.97
CA LYS A 56 2.27 6.82 -15.99
C LYS A 56 2.40 5.31 -16.18
N ARG A 57 2.48 4.87 -17.45
CA ARG A 57 2.67 3.46 -17.86
C ARG A 57 4.01 2.89 -17.40
N LYS A 58 5.09 3.65 -17.60
CA LYS A 58 6.43 3.26 -17.16
C LYS A 58 6.51 3.20 -15.64
N LEU A 59 5.95 4.20 -14.96
CA LEU A 59 5.86 4.21 -13.50
C LEU A 59 5.08 3.01 -12.96
N LEU A 60 3.92 2.69 -13.53
CA LEU A 60 3.14 1.50 -13.15
C LEU A 60 3.90 0.19 -13.37
N SER A 61 4.64 0.07 -14.48
CA SER A 61 5.44 -1.13 -14.77
C SER A 61 6.56 -1.33 -13.75
N ILE A 62 7.22 -0.24 -13.34
CA ILE A 62 8.26 -0.25 -12.31
C ILE A 62 7.68 -0.63 -10.96
N VAL A 63 6.67 0.11 -10.49
CA VAL A 63 6.05 -0.09 -9.17
C VAL A 63 5.45 -1.49 -9.04
N ASN A 64 4.93 -2.06 -10.12
CA ASN A 64 4.36 -3.40 -10.10
C ASN A 64 5.37 -4.51 -9.73
N LYS A 65 6.66 -4.32 -10.03
CA LYS A 65 7.69 -5.30 -9.65
C LYS A 65 7.86 -5.38 -8.14
N ASP A 66 7.83 -4.22 -7.49
CA ASP A 66 8.02 -4.11 -6.05
C ASP A 66 6.73 -4.43 -5.28
N TRP A 67 5.60 -3.88 -5.73
CA TRP A 67 4.32 -3.93 -5.00
C TRP A 67 3.45 -5.14 -5.38
N ARG A 68 3.78 -5.86 -6.45
CA ARG A 68 3.11 -7.07 -6.93
C ARG A 68 1.59 -6.94 -6.96
N PHE A 69 1.09 -6.18 -7.93
CA PHE A 69 -0.36 -5.98 -8.09
C PHE A 69 -1.11 -7.33 -8.10
N VAL A 70 -2.14 -7.41 -7.26
CA VAL A 70 -3.05 -8.57 -7.19
C VAL A 70 -4.35 -8.20 -7.90
N PRO A 71 -4.71 -8.89 -9.00
CA PRO A 71 -6.00 -8.71 -9.67
C PRO A 71 -7.18 -8.83 -8.69
N GLY A 72 -8.25 -8.07 -8.91
CA GLY A 72 -9.40 -8.01 -8.00
C GLY A 72 -9.99 -9.37 -7.66
N ASP A 73 -10.12 -10.27 -8.64
CA ASP A 73 -10.63 -11.64 -8.45
C ASP A 73 -9.76 -12.50 -7.52
N LEU A 74 -8.48 -12.13 -7.35
CA LEU A 74 -7.53 -12.79 -6.45
C LEU A 74 -7.32 -12.03 -5.13
N ASN A 75 -7.88 -10.83 -5.00
CA ASN A 75 -7.79 -9.98 -3.82
C ASN A 75 -9.13 -9.97 -3.05
N PRO A 76 -9.26 -10.70 -1.93
CA PRO A 76 -10.48 -10.70 -1.14
C PRO A 76 -10.93 -9.31 -0.67
N ALA A 77 -10.00 -8.35 -0.51
CA ALA A 77 -10.30 -6.97 -0.13
C ALA A 77 -10.87 -6.12 -1.29
N ASP A 78 -10.86 -6.62 -2.53
CA ASP A 78 -11.54 -5.97 -3.66
C ASP A 78 -13.06 -5.99 -3.45
N LEU A 79 -13.62 -7.06 -2.86
CA LEU A 79 -15.05 -7.18 -2.58
C LEU A 79 -15.61 -6.04 -1.71
N PRO A 80 -15.06 -5.72 -0.51
CA PRO A 80 -15.54 -4.60 0.28
C PRO A 80 -15.30 -3.23 -0.38
N SER A 81 -14.26 -3.09 -1.22
CA SER A 81 -13.95 -1.81 -1.87
C SER A 81 -14.86 -1.48 -3.06
N ARG A 82 -15.53 -2.48 -3.67
CA ARG A 82 -16.46 -2.32 -4.80
C ARG A 82 -17.94 -2.26 -4.43
N SER A 83 -18.27 -1.95 -3.17
CA SER A 83 -19.66 -1.88 -2.69
C SER A 83 -20.41 -3.21 -2.84
N CYS A 84 -19.97 -4.22 -2.10
CA CYS A 84 -20.73 -5.47 -1.93
C CYS A 84 -21.90 -5.30 -0.95
N ASP A 85 -22.89 -6.19 -1.04
CA ASP A 85 -23.96 -6.21 -0.04
C ASP A 85 -23.47 -6.81 1.30
N TRP A 86 -24.22 -6.53 2.37
CA TRP A 86 -23.84 -6.95 3.73
C TRP A 86 -23.74 -8.48 3.87
N SER A 87 -24.57 -9.23 3.15
CA SER A 87 -24.58 -10.69 3.23
C SER A 87 -23.32 -11.29 2.61
N GLN A 88 -22.89 -10.74 1.47
CA GLN A 88 -21.63 -11.08 0.81
C GLN A 88 -20.43 -10.73 1.69
N LEU A 89 -20.43 -9.54 2.30
CA LEU A 89 -19.35 -9.09 3.17
C LEU A 89 -19.17 -9.99 4.40
N CYS A 90 -20.29 -10.40 5.03
CA CYS A 90 -20.24 -11.28 6.20
C CYS A 90 -19.73 -12.69 5.87
N GLN A 91 -19.92 -13.15 4.63
CA GLN A 91 -19.53 -14.49 4.19
C GLN A 91 -18.13 -14.54 3.58
N SER A 92 -17.55 -13.41 3.18
CA SER A 92 -16.32 -13.37 2.38
C SER A 92 -15.04 -13.61 3.18
N GLN A 93 -15.05 -13.37 4.49
CA GLN A 93 -13.87 -13.45 5.35
C GLN A 93 -12.67 -12.69 4.77
N TRP A 94 -12.92 -11.54 4.12
CA TRP A 94 -11.90 -10.79 3.38
C TRP A 94 -10.68 -10.39 4.23
N TRP A 95 -10.85 -10.30 5.55
CA TRP A 95 -9.79 -10.00 6.53
C TRP A 95 -8.84 -11.16 6.80
N GLU A 96 -9.18 -12.40 6.44
CA GLU A 96 -8.28 -13.56 6.60
C GLU A 96 -7.16 -13.56 5.56
N GLY A 97 -7.40 -12.90 4.41
CA GLY A 97 -6.49 -12.92 3.29
C GLY A 97 -6.37 -14.30 2.62
N PRO A 98 -5.77 -14.35 1.43
CA PRO A 98 -5.57 -15.59 0.70
C PRO A 98 -4.41 -16.41 1.28
N LYS A 99 -4.43 -17.75 1.11
CA LYS A 99 -3.42 -18.66 1.69
C LYS A 99 -1.97 -18.29 1.33
N TRP A 100 -1.74 -17.90 0.08
CA TRP A 100 -0.41 -17.53 -0.41
C TRP A 100 0.19 -16.33 0.34
N LEU A 101 -0.62 -15.48 0.99
CA LEU A 101 -0.14 -14.34 1.78
C LEU A 101 0.69 -14.80 2.99
N TYR A 102 0.45 -16.02 3.47
CA TYR A 102 1.19 -16.64 4.57
C TYR A 102 2.38 -17.48 4.09
N GLU A 103 2.56 -17.63 2.77
CA GLU A 103 3.67 -18.35 2.15
C GLU A 103 4.79 -17.37 1.78
N THR A 104 5.91 -17.89 1.26
CA THR A 104 7.02 -17.04 0.85
C THR A 104 6.65 -16.19 -0.38
N PRO A 105 7.30 -15.03 -0.60
CA PRO A 105 6.97 -14.11 -1.70
C PRO A 105 7.00 -14.75 -3.10
N GLU A 106 7.70 -15.87 -3.27
CA GLU A 106 7.74 -16.65 -4.51
C GLU A 106 6.40 -17.35 -4.81
N CYS A 107 5.60 -17.63 -3.80
CA CYS A 107 4.25 -18.21 -3.94
C CYS A 107 3.18 -17.15 -4.22
N TRP A 108 3.51 -15.86 -4.12
CA TRP A 108 2.55 -14.79 -4.31
C TRP A 108 2.21 -14.64 -5.81
N PRO A 109 0.95 -14.35 -6.16
CA PRO A 109 0.58 -14.15 -7.55
C PRO A 109 1.36 -12.97 -8.14
N TYR A 110 2.00 -13.20 -9.28
CA TYR A 110 2.66 -12.15 -10.04
C TYR A 110 2.01 -12.05 -11.41
N THR A 111 1.47 -10.87 -11.71
CA THR A 111 0.98 -10.55 -13.05
C THR A 111 1.89 -9.48 -13.63
N GLU A 112 2.62 -9.83 -14.69
CA GLU A 112 3.33 -8.82 -15.45
C GLU A 112 2.30 -7.97 -16.19
N ILE A 113 2.17 -6.69 -15.80
CA ILE A 113 1.23 -5.78 -16.44
C ILE A 113 1.76 -5.46 -17.84
N THR A 114 1.32 -6.25 -18.82
CA THR A 114 1.57 -5.96 -20.24
C THR A 114 0.57 -4.91 -20.68
N LEU A 115 1.04 -3.67 -20.78
CA LEU A 115 0.20 -2.58 -21.23
C LEU A 115 -0.07 -2.74 -22.73
N PRO A 116 -1.34 -2.69 -23.18
CA PRO A 116 -1.63 -2.79 -24.60
C PRO A 116 -0.88 -1.70 -25.37
N GLN A 117 -0.22 -2.08 -26.45
CA GLN A 117 0.24 -1.11 -27.45
C GLN A 117 -1.00 -0.37 -27.95
N GLU A 118 -0.89 0.95 -28.06
CA GLU A 118 -2.00 1.80 -28.48
C GLU A 118 -2.61 1.24 -29.77
N ALA A 119 -3.92 0.99 -29.76
CA ALA A 119 -4.64 0.85 -31.01
C ALA A 119 -4.49 2.19 -31.73
N CYS A 120 -3.76 2.16 -32.84
CA CYS A 120 -3.47 3.31 -33.68
C CYS A 120 -4.74 4.02 -34.15
#